data_AF-A0A3M1EK71-F1
#
_entry.id   AF-A0A3M1EK71-F1
#
_cell.length_a   1.000
_cell.length_b   1.000
_cell.length_c   1.000
_cell.angle_alpha   90.00
_cell.angle_beta   90.00
_cell.angle_gamma   90.00
#
_symmetry.space_group_name_H-M   'P 1'
#
loop_
_entity.id
_entity.type
_entity.pdbx_description
1 polymer ?
#
loop_
_entity_poly.entity_id
_entity_poly.type
_entity_poly.pdbx_seq_one_letter_code
_entity_poly.pdbx_strand_id
1 'polypeptide(L)'
;MLLLKAGNESTPVANQILYLAEVIKNEQGEDSFAAMDRTNSPKAITDNQGHFLFVNVPPGNYGLVLDTISNSYLLLQPGSEEAVLVSATADSTIDLGTLEYDSLPIPSP
;
A
#
# COMPACT_ATOMS: atom_id res chain seq x y z
N MET A 1 6.00 5.39 -5.87
CA MET A 1 4.91 5.88 -6.74
C MET A 1 4.02 4.72 -7.15
N LEU A 2 2.75 4.97 -7.45
CA LEU A 2 1.77 3.99 -7.89
C LEU A 2 1.37 4.26 -9.35
N LEU A 3 1.54 3.26 -10.21
CA LEU A 3 1.28 3.34 -11.65
C LEU A 3 0.34 2.21 -12.10
N LEU A 4 -0.45 2.50 -13.13
CA LEU A 4 -1.24 1.54 -13.88
C LEU A 4 -0.61 1.38 -15.28
N LYS A 5 -0.30 0.14 -15.65
CA LYS A 5 0.31 -0.21 -16.93
C LYS A 5 -0.74 -0.67 -17.93
N ALA A 6 -0.70 -0.10 -19.12
CA ALA A 6 -1.51 -0.49 -20.27
C ALA A 6 -0.60 -0.71 -21.48
N GLY A 7 -0.21 -1.97 -21.71
CA GLY A 7 0.77 -2.31 -22.75
C GLY A 7 2.16 -1.75 -22.42
N ASN A 8 2.63 -0.79 -23.23
CA ASN A 8 3.93 -0.13 -23.04
C ASN A 8 3.82 1.25 -22.37
N GLU A 9 2.61 1.68 -22.00
CA GLU A 9 2.38 2.95 -21.33
C GLU A 9 2.09 2.75 -19.85
N SER A 10 2.58 3.66 -19.03
CA SER A 10 2.35 3.68 -17.58
C SER A 10 1.73 5.01 -17.18
N THR A 11 0.56 4.95 -16.54
CA THR A 11 -0.19 6.13 -16.12
C THR A 11 -0.17 6.25 -14.60
N PRO A 12 0.13 7.43 -14.05
CA PRO A 12 0.02 7.65 -12.61
C PRO A 12 -1.38 7.43 -12.06
N VAL A 13 -1.46 6.76 -10.92
CA VAL A 13 -2.73 6.48 -10.25
C VAL A 13 -2.96 7.52 -9.17
N ALA A 14 -3.79 8.53 -9.47
CA ALA A 14 -4.05 9.66 -8.58
C ALA A 14 -5.28 9.46 -7.68
N ASN A 15 -5.34 10.23 -6.60
CA ASN A 15 -6.48 10.35 -5.68
C ASN A 15 -6.92 9.02 -5.03
N GLN A 16 -6.02 8.06 -4.87
CA GLN A 16 -6.31 6.80 -4.21
C GLN A 16 -5.87 6.84 -2.75
N ILE A 17 -6.68 6.23 -1.87
CA ILE A 17 -6.36 6.13 -0.45
C ILE A 17 -5.55 4.86 -0.23
N LEU A 18 -4.36 5.01 0.35
CA LEU A 18 -3.52 3.90 0.78
C LEU A 18 -3.45 3.88 2.30
N TYR A 19 -3.47 2.68 2.88
CA TYR A 19 -3.29 2.45 4.31
C TYR A 19 -2.10 1.54 4.57
N LEU A 20 -1.47 1.72 5.73
CA LEU A 20 -0.60 0.73 6.33
C LEU A 20 -1.40 -0.08 7.36
N ALA A 21 -1.73 -1.31 7.00
CA ALA A 21 -2.44 -2.25 7.88
C ALA A 21 -1.43 -3.02 8.75
N GLU A 22 -1.60 -3.00 10.06
CA GLU A 22 -0.65 -3.63 10.98
C GLU A 22 -0.61 -5.15 10.78
N VAL A 23 0.58 -5.71 10.66
CA VAL A 23 0.78 -7.15 10.52
C VAL A 23 0.77 -7.81 11.90
N ILE A 24 -0.24 -8.63 12.13
CA ILE A 24 -0.42 -9.45 13.31
C ILE A 24 0.26 -10.79 13.08
N LYS A 25 1.09 -11.18 14.05
CA LYS A 25 1.78 -12.47 14.06
C LYS A 25 0.93 -13.56 14.70
N ASN A 26 1.03 -14.79 14.20
CA ASN A 26 0.43 -15.97 14.84
C ASN A 26 1.22 -16.40 16.09
N GLU A 27 0.79 -17.47 16.75
CA GLU A 27 1.43 -18.03 17.94
C GLU A 27 2.87 -18.53 17.67
N GLN A 28 3.23 -18.79 16.41
CA GLN A 28 4.56 -19.20 15.98
C GLN A 28 5.47 -18.01 15.63
N GLY A 29 4.95 -16.76 15.70
CA GLY A 29 5.69 -15.54 15.39
C GLY A 29 5.73 -15.18 13.89
N GLU A 30 4.99 -15.93 13.06
CA GLU A 30 4.91 -15.72 11.62
C GLU A 30 3.82 -14.70 11.28
N ASP A 31 4.02 -13.95 10.21
CA ASP A 31 3.04 -12.97 9.73
C ASP A 31 1.76 -13.69 9.30
N SER A 32 0.61 -13.26 9.81
CA SER A 32 -0.65 -13.99 9.65
C SER A 32 -1.78 -13.13 9.10
N PHE A 33 -2.05 -11.99 9.72
CA PHE A 33 -3.13 -11.09 9.29
C PHE A 33 -2.63 -9.67 9.15
N ALA A 34 -3.15 -8.93 8.17
CA ALA A 34 -3.00 -7.49 8.09
C ALA A 34 -4.31 -6.83 8.57
N ALA A 35 -4.26 -6.13 9.71
CA ALA A 35 -5.42 -5.48 10.31
C ALA A 35 -5.43 -3.99 9.93
N MET A 36 -6.42 -3.62 9.12
CA MET A 36 -6.65 -2.22 8.74
C MET A 36 -7.79 -1.62 9.54
N ASP A 37 -7.57 -0.42 10.09
CA ASP A 37 -8.59 0.43 10.70
C ASP A 37 -8.61 1.78 9.96
N ARG A 38 -9.74 2.10 9.31
CA ARG A 38 -9.89 3.35 8.52
C ARG A 38 -9.76 4.64 9.36
N THR A 39 -9.90 4.53 10.67
CA THR A 39 -9.80 5.65 11.61
C THR A 39 -8.36 5.83 12.09
N ASN A 40 -7.69 4.72 12.43
CA ASN A 40 -6.45 4.74 13.19
C ASN A 40 -5.20 4.34 12.38
N SER A 41 -5.35 3.54 11.31
CA SER A 41 -4.20 3.13 10.50
C SER A 41 -3.56 4.33 9.79
N PRO A 42 -2.22 4.38 9.69
CA PRO A 42 -1.54 5.39 8.89
C PRO A 42 -2.05 5.37 7.46
N LYS A 43 -2.29 6.56 6.89
CA LYS A 43 -2.86 6.71 5.55
C LYS A 43 -2.14 7.76 4.72
N ALA A 44 -2.16 7.56 3.41
CA ALA A 44 -1.68 8.49 2.42
C ALA A 44 -2.67 8.55 1.25
N ILE A 45 -2.64 9.66 0.51
CA ILE A 45 -3.40 9.81 -0.74
C ILE A 45 -2.39 9.99 -1.87
N THR A 46 -2.56 9.26 -2.98
CA THR A 46 -1.70 9.46 -4.15
C THR A 46 -1.98 10.80 -4.82
N ASP A 47 -0.93 11.54 -5.14
CA ASP A 47 -1.03 12.81 -5.86
C ASP A 47 -1.29 12.60 -7.37
N ASN A 48 -1.35 13.70 -8.13
CA ASN A 48 -1.56 13.66 -9.58
C ASN A 48 -0.42 12.99 -10.38
N GLN A 49 0.73 12.78 -9.75
CA GLN A 49 1.88 12.06 -10.30
C GLN A 49 2.00 10.64 -9.72
N GLY A 50 1.01 10.18 -8.94
CA GLY A 50 0.99 8.86 -8.32
C GLY A 50 1.97 8.72 -7.15
N HIS A 51 2.58 9.81 -6.68
CA HIS A 51 3.41 9.77 -5.48
C HIS A 51 2.53 9.73 -4.22
N PHE A 52 3.04 9.09 -3.18
CA PHE A 52 2.40 9.05 -1.87
C PHE A 52 3.48 9.01 -0.81
N LEU A 53 3.16 9.54 0.37
CA LEU A 53 4.05 9.56 1.52
C LEU A 53 3.23 9.32 2.79
N PHE A 54 3.61 8.31 3.57
CA PHE A 54 3.12 8.12 4.92
C PHE A 54 4.06 8.85 5.88
N VAL A 55 3.50 9.64 6.80
CA VAL A 55 4.26 10.41 7.80
C VAL A 55 3.85 10.03 9.21
N ASN A 56 4.77 10.19 10.16
CA ASN A 56 4.55 9.86 11.57
C ASN A 56 4.07 8.41 11.78
N VAL A 57 4.60 7.48 10.99
CA VAL A 57 4.27 6.05 11.06
C VAL A 57 4.91 5.46 12.32
N PRO A 58 4.13 4.87 13.25
CA PRO A 58 4.70 4.15 14.38
C PRO A 58 5.61 3.01 13.90
N PRO A 59 6.67 2.66 14.66
CA PRO A 59 7.47 1.49 14.33
C PRO A 59 6.61 0.21 14.34
N GLY A 60 6.79 -0.65 13.34
CA GLY A 60 5.97 -1.85 13.18
C GLY A 60 6.10 -2.47 11.80
N ASN A 61 5.47 -3.63 11.61
CA ASN A 61 5.35 -4.28 10.30
C ASN A 61 3.95 -4.04 9.75
N TYR A 62 3.88 -3.68 8.48
CA TYR A 62 2.64 -3.27 7.84
C TYR A 62 2.47 -3.90 6.47
N GLY A 63 1.24 -4.21 6.08
CA GLY A 63 0.85 -4.46 4.70
C GLY A 63 0.35 -3.18 4.06
N LEU A 64 0.73 -2.94 2.80
CA LEU A 64 0.20 -1.81 2.02
C LEU A 64 -1.18 -2.15 1.45
N VAL A 65 -2.20 -1.37 1.80
CA VAL A 65 -3.59 -1.59 1.39
C VAL A 65 -4.09 -0.45 0.52
N LEU A 66 -4.72 -0.77 -0.61
CA LEU A 66 -5.49 0.15 -1.44
C LEU A 66 -6.96 0.13 -1.00
N ASP A 67 -7.52 1.28 -0.62
CA ASP A 67 -8.91 1.40 -0.21
C ASP A 67 -9.72 2.23 -1.22
N THR A 68 -10.78 1.62 -1.75
CA THR A 68 -11.71 2.25 -2.72
C THR A 68 -12.99 2.73 -2.06
N ILE A 69 -12.97 2.95 -0.73
CA ILE A 69 -14.12 3.27 0.14
C ILE A 69 -15.13 2.13 0.26
N SER A 70 -15.51 1.49 -0.84
CA SER A 70 -16.41 0.33 -0.85
C SER A 70 -15.69 -0.96 -0.47
N ASN A 71 -14.44 -1.12 -0.92
CA ASN A 71 -13.62 -2.30 -0.69
C ASN A 71 -12.19 -1.91 -0.33
N SER A 72 -11.43 -2.88 0.19
CA SER A 72 -10.02 -2.71 0.53
C SER A 72 -9.23 -3.92 0.05
N TYR A 73 -8.05 -3.67 -0.50
CA TYR A 73 -7.22 -4.68 -1.16
C TYR A 73 -5.78 -4.59 -0.64
N LEU A 74 -5.27 -5.69 -0.06
CA LEU A 74 -3.85 -5.81 0.24
C LEU A 74 -3.08 -5.87 -1.08
N LEU A 75 -2.15 -4.94 -1.28
CA LEU A 75 -1.34 -4.88 -2.48
C LEU A 75 -0.25 -5.94 -2.44
N LEU A 76 -0.06 -6.58 -3.59
CA LEU A 76 1.01 -7.52 -3.83
C LEU A 76 2.18 -6.81 -4.54
N GLN A 77 3.37 -7.39 -4.44
CA GLN A 77 4.51 -6.95 -5.24
C GLN A 77 4.17 -7.10 -6.73
N PRO A 78 4.45 -6.10 -7.58
CA PRO A 78 4.20 -6.20 -9.01
C PRO A 78 4.75 -7.50 -9.63
N GLY A 79 3.88 -8.27 -10.29
CA GLY A 79 4.24 -9.54 -10.94
C GLY A 79 4.49 -10.72 -9.98
N SER A 80 4.09 -10.60 -8.71
CA SER A 80 4.28 -11.63 -7.68
C SER A 80 2.98 -11.87 -6.88
N GLU A 81 2.94 -12.98 -6.15
CA GLU A 81 1.88 -13.31 -5.20
C GLU A 81 2.20 -12.83 -3.76
N GLU A 82 3.37 -12.24 -3.54
CA GLU A 82 3.81 -11.77 -2.23
C GLU A 82 3.22 -10.41 -1.88
N ALA A 83 2.79 -10.22 -0.63
CA ALA A 83 2.30 -8.92 -0.16
C ALA A 83 3.41 -7.86 -0.12
N VAL A 84 3.04 -6.60 -0.36
CA VAL A 84 3.92 -5.46 -0.06
C VAL A 84 3.97 -5.27 1.45
N LEU A 85 5.01 -5.81 2.08
CA LEU A 85 5.29 -5.65 3.51
C LEU A 85 6.28 -4.51 3.74
N VAL A 86 6.00 -3.70 4.77
CA VAL A 86 6.78 -2.52 5.16
C VAL A 86 7.16 -2.64 6.63
N SER A 87 8.46 -2.71 6.93
CA SER A 87 8.98 -2.74 8.30
C SER A 87 9.44 -1.35 8.73
N ALA A 88 8.52 -0.53 9.23
CA ALA A 88 8.82 0.81 9.70
C ALA A 88 9.67 0.78 10.97
N THR A 89 10.77 1.54 10.96
CA THR A 89 11.60 1.79 12.16
C THR A 89 11.60 3.27 12.49
N ALA A 90 11.71 3.61 13.78
CA ALA A 90 11.70 5.00 14.23
C ALA A 90 12.81 5.82 13.54
N ASP A 91 12.49 7.08 13.23
CA ASP A 91 13.42 8.06 12.65
C ASP A 91 14.08 7.62 11.33
N SER A 92 13.43 6.72 10.59
CA SER A 92 13.88 6.24 9.29
C SER A 92 12.92 6.62 8.16
N THR A 93 13.41 6.58 6.93
CA THR A 93 12.59 6.67 5.72
C THR A 93 12.80 5.40 4.90
N ILE A 94 11.70 4.80 4.46
CA ILE A 94 11.70 3.62 3.61
C ILE A 94 11.18 4.05 2.24
N ASP A 95 11.97 3.81 1.20
CA ASP A 95 11.52 3.98 -0.17
C ASP A 95 10.89 2.67 -0.67
N LEU A 96 9.61 2.73 -1.04
CA LEU A 96 8.88 1.60 -1.63
C LEU A 96 9.07 1.52 -3.15
N GLY A 97 9.79 2.46 -3.75
CA GLY A 97 10.07 2.50 -5.17
C GLY A 97 8.82 2.74 -6.02
N THR A 98 8.75 2.07 -7.16
CA THR A 98 7.64 2.16 -8.11
C THR A 98 6.81 0.88 -8.06
N LEU A 99 5.53 1.03 -7.76
CA LEU A 99 4.53 -0.03 -7.79
C LEU A 99 3.71 0.12 -9.07
N GLU A 100 4.04 -0.66 -10.09
CA GLU A 100 3.39 -0.63 -11.39
C GLU A 100 2.54 -1.88 -11.60
N TYR A 101 1.22 -1.72 -11.74
CA TYR A 101 0.27 -2.82 -11.86
C TYR A 101 -0.39 -2.84 -13.23
N ASP A 102 -0.64 -4.02 -13.80
CA ASP A 102 -1.41 -4.15 -15.05
C ASP A 102 -2.92 -3.87 -14.83
N SER A 103 -3.41 -4.06 -13.61
CA SER A 103 -4.79 -3.75 -13.25
C SER A 103 -4.91 -3.40 -11.77
N LEU A 104 -5.80 -2.46 -11.46
CA LEU A 104 -6.21 -2.13 -10.10
C LEU A 104 -7.74 -2.06 -10.06
N PRO A 105 -8.39 -2.47 -8.96
CA PRO A 105 -9.84 -2.46 -8.81
C PRO A 105 -10.38 -1.06 -8.48
N ILE A 106 -9.86 -0.04 -9.16
CA ILE A 106 -10.25 1.36 -9.00
C ILE A 106 -11.28 1.71 -10.08
N PRO A 107 -12.31 2.53 -9.75
CA PRO A 107 -13.21 3.06 -10.77
C PRO A 107 -12.40 3.78 -11.86
N SER A 108 -12.76 3.57 -13.12
CA SER A 108 -12.26 4.45 -14.19
C SER A 108 -12.68 5.89 -13.88
N PRO A 109 -11.78 6.88 -14.10
CA PRO A 109 -12.12 8.29 -13.91
C PRO A 109 -13.29 8.75 -14.79
#